data_AF-A0AAW0Z4Z8-F1
#
_entry.id   AF-A0AAW0Z4Z8-F1
#
_cell.length_a   1.000
_cell.length_b   1.000
_cell.length_c   1.000
_cell.angle_alpha   90.00
_cell.angle_beta   90.00
_cell.angle_gamma   90.00
#
_symmetry.space_group_name_H-M   'P 1'
#
loop_
_entity.id
_entity.type
_entity.pdbx_description
1 polymer ?
#
loop_
_entity_poly.entity_id
_entity_poly.type
_entity_poly.pdbx_seq_one_letter_code
_entity_poly.pdbx_strand_id
1 'polypeptide(L)'
;MYFAHLWILTLVCLSTPILAMPTPTIADHDALAIRYHIDHRRHHPRSGPSSRPSASASASARKRAIIPTPVVPQLPLGAPADPARCPSGMMACPITSMTNAPLLSAGSHIPFECVSPEEDLYSCGGCATLGTGTDCTAISGVSSVSCSAGICNVHSCQAGLFPTSDLRACTSDLGSA
;
A
#
# COMPACT_ATOMS: atom_id res chain seq x y z
N MET A 1 -50.56 30.63 32.98
CA MET A 1 -49.44 29.68 32.79
C MET A 1 -48.94 29.61 31.33
N TYR A 2 -49.62 30.18 30.33
CA TYR A 2 -49.15 30.19 28.92
C TYR A 2 -48.04 31.23 28.62
N PHE A 3 -48.03 32.37 29.30
CA PHE A 3 -47.05 33.43 29.04
C PHE A 3 -45.60 33.06 29.40
N ALA A 4 -45.39 32.18 30.38
CA ALA A 4 -44.05 31.74 30.78
C ALA A 4 -43.38 30.84 29.71
N HIS A 5 -44.17 30.03 28.99
CA HIS A 5 -43.65 29.16 27.93
C HIS A 5 -43.25 29.93 26.67
N LEU A 6 -43.92 31.04 26.37
CA LEU A 6 -43.57 31.91 25.23
C LEU A 6 -42.20 32.59 25.41
N TRP A 7 -41.84 32.97 26.64
CA TRP A 7 -40.54 33.58 26.95
C TRP A 7 -39.37 32.59 26.91
N ILE A 8 -39.62 31.32 27.24
CA ILE A 8 -38.59 30.28 27.17
C ILE A 8 -38.28 29.95 25.70
N LEU A 9 -39.29 29.90 24.83
CA LEU A 9 -39.09 29.62 23.40
C LEU A 9 -38.34 30.75 22.68
N THR A 10 -38.55 32.01 23.04
CA THR A 10 -37.82 33.13 22.42
C THR A 10 -36.34 33.15 22.84
N LEU A 11 -36.03 32.82 24.09
CA LEU A 11 -34.63 32.74 24.58
C LEU A 11 -33.85 31.56 23.98
N VAL A 12 -34.51 30.43 23.70
CA VAL A 12 -33.87 29.28 23.03
C VAL A 12 -33.55 29.57 21.56
N CYS A 13 -34.38 30.36 20.86
CA CYS A 13 -34.10 30.75 19.46
C CYS A 13 -33.00 31.82 19.32
N LEU A 14 -32.76 32.66 20.33
CA LEU A 14 -31.71 33.69 20.32
C LEU A 14 -30.32 33.16 20.73
N SER A 15 -30.23 31.93 21.24
CA SER A 15 -29.00 31.33 21.78
C SER A 15 -28.38 30.24 20.92
N THR A 16 -28.85 30.03 19.69
CA THR A 16 -28.09 29.26 18.69
C THR A 16 -27.11 30.21 18.00
N PRO A 17 -25.84 30.29 18.41
CA PRO A 17 -24.84 30.80 17.49
C PRO A 17 -24.87 29.86 16.30
N ILE A 18 -25.16 30.41 15.13
CA ILE A 18 -24.88 29.75 13.87
C ILE A 18 -23.37 29.46 13.92
N LEU A 19 -23.01 28.23 14.27
CA LEU A 19 -21.71 27.65 14.00
C LEU A 19 -21.61 27.55 12.47
N ALA A 20 -21.46 28.70 11.82
CA ALA A 20 -20.99 28.81 10.46
C ALA A 20 -19.53 28.38 10.49
N MET A 21 -19.31 27.07 10.55
CA MET A 21 -18.05 26.52 10.11
C MET A 21 -17.96 26.87 8.63
N PRO A 22 -16.90 27.56 8.17
CA PRO A 22 -16.70 27.75 6.75
C PRO A 22 -16.56 26.36 6.13
N THR A 23 -17.58 25.93 5.40
CA THR A 23 -17.46 24.82 4.46
C THR A 23 -16.33 25.18 3.51
N PRO A 24 -15.25 24.38 3.42
CA PRO A 24 -14.21 24.62 2.43
C PRO A 24 -14.87 24.47 1.06
N THR A 25 -15.12 25.59 0.40
CA THR A 25 -15.56 25.60 -0.98
C THR A 25 -14.48 24.93 -1.81
N ILE A 26 -14.88 23.96 -2.63
CA ILE A 26 -14.06 23.21 -3.61
C ILE A 26 -13.53 24.14 -4.74
N ALA A 27 -13.51 25.45 -4.54
CA ALA A 27 -13.12 26.44 -5.53
C ALA A 27 -11.66 26.89 -5.40
N ASP A 28 -10.96 26.50 -4.34
CA ASP A 28 -9.60 26.98 -4.06
C ASP A 28 -8.62 25.81 -3.91
N HIS A 29 -8.25 25.22 -5.05
CA HIS A 29 -7.24 24.16 -5.13
C HIS A 29 -5.89 24.60 -4.54
N ASP A 30 -5.56 25.89 -4.60
CA ASP A 30 -4.35 26.45 -4.03
C ASP A 30 -4.39 26.42 -2.49
N ALA A 31 -5.52 26.78 -1.89
CA ALA A 31 -5.70 26.68 -0.45
C ALA A 31 -5.62 25.23 0.07
N LEU A 32 -6.13 24.26 -0.70
CA LEU A 32 -6.01 22.84 -0.37
C LEU A 32 -4.56 22.34 -0.47
N ALA A 33 -3.84 22.71 -1.54
CA ALA A 33 -2.44 22.36 -1.74
C ALA A 33 -1.54 22.94 -0.63
N ILE A 34 -1.80 24.18 -0.20
CA ILE A 34 -1.08 24.80 0.92
C ILE A 34 -1.34 24.04 2.23
N ARG A 35 -2.59 23.68 2.52
CA ARG A 35 -2.93 22.88 3.72
C ARG A 35 -2.29 21.50 3.71
N TYR A 36 -2.33 20.80 2.57
CA TYR A 36 -1.66 19.51 2.38
C TYR A 36 -0.16 19.61 2.66
N HIS A 37 0.52 20.62 2.11
CA HIS A 37 1.96 20.82 2.33
C HIS A 37 2.32 21.17 3.77
N ILE A 38 1.48 21.91 4.49
CA ILE A 38 1.69 22.22 5.90
C ILE A 38 1.55 20.95 6.75
N ASP A 39 0.50 20.16 6.51
CA ASP A 39 0.22 18.98 7.32
C ASP A 39 1.21 17.84 7.04
N HIS A 40 1.61 17.65 5.79
CA HIS A 40 2.67 16.72 5.42
C HIS A 40 4.02 17.09 6.08
N ARG A 41 4.34 18.39 6.21
CA ARG A 41 5.57 18.82 6.91
C ARG A 41 5.54 18.60 8.42
N ARG A 42 4.36 18.55 9.05
CA ARG A 42 4.24 18.24 10.48
C ARG A 42 4.56 16.78 10.77
N HIS A 43 4.11 15.88 9.91
CA HIS A 43 4.31 14.43 10.06
C HIS A 43 5.65 13.96 9.48
N HIS A 44 6.17 14.65 8.47
CA HIS A 44 7.49 14.42 7.90
C HIS A 44 8.34 15.69 8.02
N PRO A 45 8.90 15.99 9.20
CA PRO A 45 9.85 17.09 9.33
C PRO A 45 11.01 16.81 8.38
N ARG A 46 11.32 17.79 7.52
CA ARG A 46 12.53 17.76 6.69
C ARG A 46 13.70 17.49 7.63
N SER A 47 14.30 16.31 7.55
CA SER A 47 15.66 16.09 8.01
C SER A 47 16.51 17.21 7.41
N GLY A 48 17.32 17.87 8.24
CA GLY A 48 18.11 19.05 7.87
C GLY A 48 18.97 18.86 6.63
N PRO A 49 19.70 19.90 6.18
CA PRO A 49 20.61 19.76 5.05
C PRO A 49 21.49 18.54 5.29
N SER A 50 21.40 17.59 4.37
CA SER A 50 22.29 16.43 4.31
C SER A 50 23.69 16.94 4.62
N SER A 51 24.25 16.51 5.75
CA SER A 51 25.68 16.52 5.99
C SER A 51 26.28 15.53 5.01
N ARG A 52 26.25 15.90 3.72
CA ARG A 52 27.06 15.31 2.68
C ARG A 52 28.48 15.56 3.14
N PRO A 53 29.25 14.54 3.56
CA PRO A 53 30.63 14.77 3.91
C PRO A 53 31.31 15.37 2.68
N SER A 54 31.88 16.57 2.86
CA SER A 54 32.70 17.23 1.86
C SER A 54 33.76 16.27 1.36
N ALA A 55 33.99 16.26 0.05
CA ALA A 55 35.09 15.53 -0.55
C ALA A 55 36.41 16.00 0.09
N SER A 56 37.00 15.19 0.97
CA SER A 56 38.35 15.43 1.46
C SER A 56 39.31 15.26 0.28
N ALA A 57 39.88 16.38 -0.16
CA ALA A 57 41.03 16.40 -1.04
C ALA A 57 42.22 15.74 -0.33
N SER A 58 42.40 14.45 -0.53
CA SER A 58 43.62 13.70 -0.19
C SER A 58 43.68 12.47 -1.09
N ALA A 59 43.81 12.72 -2.39
CA ALA A 59 44.14 11.68 -3.38
C ALA A 59 45.63 11.30 -3.23
N SER A 60 45.97 10.62 -2.13
CA SER A 60 47.13 9.75 -2.13
C SER A 60 46.75 8.51 -2.93
N ALA A 61 47.46 8.28 -4.03
CA ALA A 61 47.31 7.15 -4.91
C ALA A 61 47.58 5.82 -4.17
N ARG A 62 46.60 5.32 -3.40
CA ARG A 62 46.55 3.92 -3.00
C ARG A 62 45.94 3.15 -4.16
N LYS A 63 46.79 2.34 -4.80
CA LYS A 63 46.43 1.27 -5.72
C LYS A 63 45.26 0.50 -5.10
N ARG A 64 44.03 0.70 -5.60
CA ARG A 64 42.85 -0.05 -5.13
C ARG A 64 43.14 -1.52 -5.46
N ALA A 65 43.40 -2.31 -4.42
CA ALA A 65 43.26 -3.74 -4.53
C ALA A 65 41.82 -3.99 -4.99
N ILE A 66 41.67 -4.69 -6.12
CA ILE A 66 40.39 -5.20 -6.59
C ILE A 66 39.96 -6.21 -5.53
N ILE A 67 39.17 -5.75 -4.56
CA ILE A 67 38.47 -6.66 -3.65
C ILE A 67 37.44 -7.35 -4.54
N PRO A 68 37.51 -8.69 -4.71
CA PRO A 68 36.46 -9.40 -5.42
C PRO A 68 35.14 -9.09 -4.72
N THR A 69 34.22 -8.42 -5.40
CA THR A 69 32.85 -8.28 -4.91
C THR A 69 32.34 -9.69 -4.62
N PRO A 70 31.84 -9.96 -3.40
CA PRO A 70 31.25 -11.26 -3.12
C PRO A 70 30.11 -11.45 -4.12
N VAL A 71 30.26 -12.46 -4.97
CA VAL A 71 29.20 -12.91 -5.87
C VAL A 71 28.13 -13.51 -4.97
N VAL A 72 27.23 -12.66 -4.47
CA VAL A 72 26.03 -13.14 -3.79
C VAL A 72 25.28 -13.94 -4.85
N PRO A 73 25.00 -15.24 -4.62
CA PRO A 73 24.20 -16.02 -5.54
C PRO A 73 22.90 -15.26 -5.75
N GLN A 74 22.68 -14.74 -6.95
CA GLN A 74 21.43 -14.07 -7.27
C GLN A 74 20.39 -15.19 -7.32
N LEU A 75 19.54 -15.27 -6.30
CA LEU A 75 18.41 -16.19 -6.32
C LEU A 75 17.51 -15.83 -7.52
N PRO A 76 16.64 -16.73 -7.99
CA PRO A 76 15.61 -16.36 -8.95
C PRO A 76 14.66 -15.31 -8.35
N LEU A 77 14.07 -14.47 -9.21
CA LEU A 77 12.92 -13.63 -8.81
C LEU A 77 11.78 -14.52 -8.31
N GLY A 78 10.99 -14.04 -7.36
CA GLY A 78 9.94 -14.84 -6.73
C GLY A 78 10.44 -15.86 -5.69
N ALA A 79 11.72 -15.81 -5.30
CA ALA A 79 12.20 -16.60 -4.17
C ALA A 79 11.62 -16.06 -2.84
N PRO A 80 11.24 -16.94 -1.89
CA PRO A 80 10.59 -16.55 -0.63
C PRO A 80 11.48 -15.69 0.28
N ALA A 81 12.80 -15.76 0.11
CA ALA A 81 13.74 -14.91 0.80
C ALA A 81 14.83 -14.48 -0.18
N ASP A 82 14.96 -13.18 -0.38
CA ASP A 82 15.98 -12.60 -1.24
C ASP A 82 16.54 -11.32 -0.63
N PRO A 83 17.43 -11.47 0.37
CA PRO A 83 18.00 -10.32 1.09
C PRO A 83 18.90 -9.44 0.21
N ALA A 84 19.24 -9.89 -1.00
CA ALA A 84 20.03 -9.11 -1.95
C ALA A 84 19.17 -8.04 -2.66
N ARG A 85 17.86 -8.27 -2.80
CA ARG A 85 16.93 -7.36 -3.49
C ARG A 85 15.87 -6.76 -2.57
N CYS A 86 15.35 -7.53 -1.61
CA CYS A 86 14.25 -7.11 -0.74
C CYS A 86 14.56 -7.34 0.75
N PRO A 87 13.91 -6.57 1.65
CA PRO A 87 13.98 -6.83 3.09
C PRO A 87 13.47 -8.23 3.47
N SER A 88 13.81 -8.67 4.68
CA SER A 88 13.30 -9.93 5.23
C SER A 88 11.77 -9.96 5.26
N GLY A 89 11.19 -11.10 4.89
CA GLY A 89 9.73 -11.27 4.81
C GLY A 89 9.11 -10.72 3.53
N MET A 90 9.90 -10.15 2.61
CA MET A 90 9.44 -9.70 1.30
C MET A 90 10.07 -10.51 0.17
N MET A 91 9.36 -10.55 -0.95
CA MET A 91 9.73 -11.26 -2.16
C MET A 91 9.95 -10.27 -3.30
N ALA A 92 11.02 -10.45 -4.07
CA ALA A 92 11.28 -9.66 -5.26
C ALA A 92 10.44 -10.20 -6.43
N CYS A 93 9.36 -9.50 -6.77
CA CYS A 93 8.47 -9.84 -7.88
C CYS A 93 8.76 -8.98 -9.10
N PRO A 94 8.81 -9.53 -10.32
CA PRO A 94 8.94 -8.73 -11.52
C PRO A 94 7.69 -7.87 -11.74
N ILE A 95 7.88 -6.64 -12.18
CA ILE A 95 6.77 -5.70 -12.46
C ILE A 95 6.01 -6.08 -13.74
N THR A 96 6.68 -6.78 -14.66
CA THR A 96 6.06 -7.28 -15.90
C THR A 96 5.75 -8.76 -15.76
N SER A 97 4.59 -9.19 -16.26
CA SER A 97 4.21 -10.60 -16.31
C SER A 97 5.19 -11.38 -17.18
N MET A 98 5.78 -12.43 -16.60
CA MET A 98 6.81 -13.25 -17.23
C MET A 98 6.60 -14.71 -16.85
N THR A 99 6.82 -15.63 -17.80
CA THR A 99 6.81 -17.07 -17.52
C THR A 99 8.13 -17.55 -16.92
N ASN A 100 8.18 -18.80 -16.45
CA ASN A 100 9.37 -19.35 -15.79
C ASN A 100 10.64 -19.35 -16.67
N ALA A 101 10.51 -19.48 -17.99
CA ALA A 101 11.66 -19.51 -18.91
C ALA A 101 12.48 -18.20 -18.93
N PRO A 102 11.87 -17.00 -19.09
CA PRO A 102 12.60 -15.73 -18.97
C PRO A 102 13.10 -15.45 -17.55
N LEU A 103 12.56 -16.07 -16.49
CA LEU A 103 12.96 -15.86 -15.10
C LEU A 103 14.33 -16.47 -14.74
N LEU A 104 14.70 -17.61 -15.34
CA LEU A 104 16.05 -18.17 -15.18
C LEU A 104 17.12 -17.39 -15.95
N SER A 105 16.71 -16.64 -16.98
CA SER A 105 17.58 -15.78 -17.78
C SER A 105 17.47 -14.29 -17.40
N ALA A 106 16.58 -13.99 -16.44
CA ALA A 106 16.35 -12.67 -15.89
C ALA A 106 17.58 -12.28 -15.06
N GLY A 107 18.58 -11.71 -15.71
CA GLY A 107 19.71 -11.09 -15.03
C GLY A 107 19.27 -9.93 -14.13
N SER A 108 20.24 -9.27 -13.52
CA SER A 108 20.06 -8.15 -12.57
C SER A 108 19.32 -6.90 -13.12
N HIS A 109 18.89 -6.91 -14.38
CA HIS A 109 18.29 -5.78 -15.08
C HIS A 109 16.76 -5.80 -15.13
N ILE A 110 16.11 -6.88 -14.69
CA ILE A 110 14.64 -6.93 -14.70
C ILE A 110 14.12 -6.02 -13.59
N PRO A 111 13.22 -5.07 -13.91
CA PRO A 111 12.59 -4.24 -12.89
C PRO A 111 11.72 -5.12 -11.99
N PHE A 112 11.95 -5.01 -10.68
CA PHE A 112 11.24 -5.76 -9.66
C PHE A 112 10.68 -4.81 -8.61
N GLU A 113 9.64 -5.27 -7.93
CA GLU A 113 9.09 -4.67 -6.74
C GLU A 113 9.17 -5.67 -5.57
N CYS A 114 9.27 -5.14 -4.35
CA CYS A 114 9.25 -5.96 -3.15
C CYS A 114 7.81 -6.04 -2.65
N VAL A 115 7.24 -7.24 -2.67
CA VAL A 115 5.89 -7.50 -2.17
C VAL A 115 5.95 -8.31 -0.87
N SER A 116 4.96 -8.13 -0.02
CA SER A 116 4.75 -8.96 1.17
C SER A 116 3.71 -10.02 0.83
N PRO A 117 4.10 -11.26 0.46
CA PRO A 117 3.13 -12.27 0.01
C PRO A 117 2.12 -12.66 1.09
N GLU A 118 2.39 -12.31 2.36
CA GLU A 118 1.53 -12.61 3.49
C GLU A 118 0.30 -11.69 3.59
N GLU A 119 0.36 -10.48 3.05
CA GLU A 119 -0.65 -9.42 3.25
C GLU A 119 -0.97 -8.60 1.99
N ASP A 120 -0.19 -8.74 0.91
CA ASP A 120 -0.41 -8.01 -0.33
C ASP A 120 -1.62 -8.55 -1.10
N LEU A 121 -2.57 -7.67 -1.42
CA LEU A 121 -3.80 -8.03 -2.12
C LEU A 121 -3.57 -8.44 -3.58
N TYR A 122 -2.57 -7.87 -4.24
CA TYR A 122 -2.30 -8.05 -5.67
C TYR A 122 -1.29 -9.16 -5.93
N SER A 123 -0.59 -9.63 -4.90
CA SER A 123 0.40 -10.72 -4.96
C SER A 123 0.32 -11.57 -3.69
N CYS A 124 -0.90 -12.02 -3.36
CA CYS A 124 -1.15 -12.83 -2.18
C CYS A 124 -0.61 -14.24 -2.37
N GLY A 125 0.18 -14.72 -1.42
CA GLY A 125 0.82 -16.04 -1.46
C GLY A 125 2.00 -16.16 -2.42
N GLY A 126 2.38 -15.10 -3.14
CA GLY A 126 3.50 -15.11 -4.09
C GLY A 126 3.38 -14.04 -5.17
N CYS A 127 4.26 -14.05 -6.16
CA CYS A 127 4.20 -13.10 -7.27
C CYS A 127 3.05 -13.43 -8.22
N ALA A 128 2.03 -12.57 -8.30
CA ALA A 128 0.96 -12.74 -9.30
C ALA A 128 1.49 -12.66 -10.73
N THR A 129 2.53 -11.84 -10.99
CA THR A 129 3.18 -11.71 -12.30
C THR A 129 3.91 -12.96 -12.78
N LEU A 130 4.24 -13.87 -11.85
CA LEU A 130 4.84 -15.19 -12.13
C LEU A 130 3.82 -16.33 -12.05
N GLY A 131 2.57 -16.02 -11.68
CA GLY A 131 1.54 -17.02 -11.40
C GLY A 131 1.79 -17.85 -10.13
N THR A 132 2.74 -17.45 -9.27
CA THR A 132 2.97 -18.11 -7.98
C THR A 132 2.08 -17.56 -6.87
N GLY A 133 1.54 -16.35 -7.04
CA GLY A 133 0.52 -15.78 -6.16
C GLY A 133 -0.76 -15.40 -6.91
N THR A 134 -1.70 -14.86 -6.15
CA THR A 134 -3.05 -14.50 -6.63
C THR A 134 -3.34 -13.04 -6.33
N ASP A 135 -3.95 -12.35 -7.30
CA ASP A 135 -4.59 -11.07 -7.06
C ASP A 135 -5.99 -11.31 -6.49
N CYS A 136 -6.15 -11.09 -5.17
CA CYS A 136 -7.43 -11.28 -4.48
C CYS A 136 -8.51 -10.32 -4.99
N THR A 137 -8.13 -9.17 -5.57
CA THR A 137 -9.08 -8.19 -6.10
C THR A 137 -9.66 -8.59 -7.45
N ALA A 138 -9.00 -9.52 -8.14
CA ALA A 138 -9.45 -10.08 -9.41
C ALA A 138 -10.46 -11.24 -9.25
N ILE A 139 -10.76 -11.66 -8.02
CA ILE A 139 -11.77 -12.70 -7.75
C ILE A 139 -13.14 -12.20 -8.20
N SER A 140 -13.85 -13.01 -8.97
CA SER A 140 -15.14 -12.60 -9.55
C SER A 140 -16.21 -12.36 -8.48
N GLY A 141 -16.94 -11.25 -8.61
CA GLY A 141 -18.09 -10.94 -7.76
C GLY A 141 -17.74 -10.51 -6.34
N VAL A 142 -16.46 -10.34 -5.99
CA VAL A 142 -16.08 -9.85 -4.66
C VAL A 142 -16.36 -8.35 -4.53
N SER A 143 -16.75 -7.95 -3.33
CA SER A 143 -16.87 -6.54 -2.93
C SER A 143 -15.82 -6.15 -1.90
N SER A 144 -15.38 -7.10 -1.06
CA SER A 144 -14.33 -6.88 -0.07
C SER A 144 -13.53 -8.16 0.12
N VAL A 145 -12.21 -8.03 0.09
CA VAL A 145 -11.24 -9.12 0.23
C VAL A 145 -10.08 -8.68 1.12
N SER A 146 -9.39 -9.64 1.72
CA SER A 146 -8.11 -9.44 2.39
C SER A 146 -7.12 -10.55 2.02
N CYS A 147 -5.82 -10.26 2.03
CA CYS A 147 -4.79 -11.29 2.07
C CYS A 147 -4.32 -11.44 3.52
N SER A 148 -4.30 -12.67 4.03
CA SER A 148 -3.70 -12.96 5.33
C SER A 148 -3.05 -14.33 5.30
N ALA A 149 -1.82 -14.43 5.80
CA ALA A 149 -1.05 -15.67 5.80
C ALA A 149 -0.90 -16.28 4.38
N GLY A 150 -0.82 -15.41 3.36
CA GLY A 150 -0.73 -15.83 1.96
C GLY A 150 -2.02 -16.40 1.36
N ILE A 151 -3.16 -16.18 2.01
CA ILE A 151 -4.47 -16.67 1.57
C ILE A 151 -5.43 -15.51 1.36
N CYS A 152 -6.10 -15.50 0.21
CA CYS A 152 -7.22 -14.60 -0.06
C CYS A 152 -8.45 -15.01 0.76
N ASN A 153 -8.98 -14.09 1.56
CA ASN A 153 -10.25 -14.24 2.25
C ASN A 153 -11.27 -13.24 1.69
N VAL A 154 -12.42 -13.75 1.28
CA VAL A 154 -13.57 -12.97 0.82
C VAL A 154 -14.44 -12.62 2.01
N HIS A 155 -14.59 -11.32 2.29
CA HIS A 155 -15.44 -10.82 3.39
C HIS A 155 -16.85 -10.50 2.92
N SER A 156 -16.99 -9.99 1.70
CA SER A 156 -18.28 -9.68 1.12
C SER A 156 -18.28 -9.79 -0.40
N CYS A 157 -19.45 -10.10 -0.94
CA CYS A 157 -19.71 -10.22 -2.36
C CYS A 157 -20.61 -9.09 -2.85
N GLN A 158 -20.61 -8.88 -4.17
CA GLN A 158 -21.54 -7.99 -4.84
C GLN A 158 -23.00 -8.44 -4.61
N ALA A 159 -23.95 -7.52 -4.81
CA ALA A 159 -25.36 -7.78 -4.55
C ALA A 159 -25.88 -9.00 -5.34
N GLY A 160 -26.55 -9.92 -4.63
CA GLY A 160 -27.07 -11.16 -5.21
C GLY A 160 -26.10 -12.34 -5.21
N LEU A 161 -24.87 -12.15 -4.72
CA LEU A 161 -23.88 -13.22 -4.49
C LEU A 161 -23.58 -13.35 -2.99
N PHE A 162 -23.14 -14.54 -2.59
CA PHE A 162 -22.78 -14.89 -1.22
C PHE A 162 -21.38 -15.50 -1.18
N PRO A 163 -20.59 -15.24 -0.13
CA PRO A 163 -19.30 -15.90 0.05
C PRO A 163 -19.49 -17.41 0.18
N THR A 164 -18.57 -18.19 -0.40
CA THR A 164 -18.51 -19.63 -0.18
C THR A 164 -18.12 -19.96 1.26
N SER A 165 -18.39 -21.18 1.72
CA SER A 165 -18.06 -21.63 3.08
C SER A 165 -16.55 -21.59 3.38
N ASP A 166 -15.72 -21.72 2.35
CA ASP A 166 -14.26 -21.60 2.44
C ASP A 166 -13.74 -20.17 2.23
N LEU A 167 -14.62 -19.19 2.05
CA LEU A 167 -14.31 -17.76 1.89
C LEU A 167 -13.35 -17.46 0.72
N ARG A 168 -13.37 -18.28 -0.33
CA ARG A 168 -12.48 -18.10 -1.50
C ARG A 168 -13.18 -17.52 -2.73
N ALA A 169 -14.50 -17.57 -2.79
CA ALA A 169 -15.26 -17.15 -3.95
C ALA A 169 -16.63 -16.58 -3.57
N CYS A 170 -17.31 -16.02 -4.57
CA CYS A 170 -18.68 -15.53 -4.49
C CYS A 170 -19.57 -16.33 -5.43
N THR A 171 -20.68 -16.87 -4.92
CA THR A 171 -21.64 -17.68 -5.70
C THR A 171 -23.07 -17.18 -5.49
N SER A 172 -23.93 -17.34 -6.50
CA SER A 172 -25.37 -17.03 -6.38
C SER A 172 -26.13 -18.08 -5.59
N ASP A 173 -25.57 -19.28 -5.47
CA ASP A 173 -26.11 -20.34 -4.62
C ASP A 173 -25.62 -20.09 -3.20
N LEU A 174 -26.55 -19.91 -2.25
CA LEU A 174 -26.23 -20.07 -0.83
C LEU A 174 -25.70 -21.50 -0.66
N GLY A 175 -24.38 -21.65 -0.60
CA GLY A 175 -23.72 -22.94 -0.54
C GLY A 175 -24.37 -23.85 0.51
N SER A 176 -24.88 -24.98 0.03
CA SER A 176 -25.33 -26.08 0.88
C SER A 176 -24.17 -26.53 1.76
N ALA A 177 -24.42 -26.58 3.07
CA ALA A 177 -23.52 -27.06 4.09
C ALA A 177 -23.19 -28.56 3.93
#